data_AF-A0A535MUJ3-F1
#
_entry.id   AF-A0A535MUJ3-F1
#
_cell.length_a   1.000
_cell.length_b   1.000
_cell.length_c   1.000
_cell.angle_alpha   90.00
_cell.angle_beta   90.00
_cell.angle_gamma   90.00
#
_symmetry.space_group_name_H-M   'P 1'
#
loop_
_entity.id
_entity.type
_entity.pdbx_description
1 polymer ?
#
loop_
_entity_poly.entity_id
_entity_poly.type
_entity_poly.pdbx_seq_one_letter_code
_entity_poly.pdbx_strand_id
1 'polypeptide(L)'
;MERRSVLISSSVAFVIVLVADVVYVGLINAQGPSAQPYIPRFVAGYLAVMAALIAVAMLPRQEIETIRVPLRAAAAAGLLVMGFLAAFTIGLPLVSAGILVTVALNRTVRTARSRPARLGGLLAAALAVALLLAGFELTQRLIDCPATGQTAGGGSGLVTGPYQWECVNGRPIFHSV
;
A
#
# COMPACT_ATOMS: atom_id res chain seq x y z
N MET A 1 -1.75 -13.54 28.11
CA MET A 1 -0.77 -12.50 27.69
C MET A 1 -0.72 -12.30 26.18
N GLU A 2 -0.80 -13.37 25.37
CA GLU A 2 -0.65 -13.33 23.91
C GLU A 2 -1.65 -12.41 23.19
N ARG A 3 -2.93 -12.41 23.59
CA ARG A 3 -3.97 -11.53 23.03
C ARG A 3 -3.66 -10.04 23.21
N ARG A 4 -3.12 -9.65 24.37
CA ARG A 4 -2.80 -8.26 24.71
C ARG A 4 -1.62 -7.74 23.89
N SER A 5 -0.58 -8.56 23.74
CA SER A 5 0.59 -8.19 22.93
C SER A 5 0.27 -8.08 21.44
N VAL A 6 -0.60 -8.94 20.92
CA VAL A 6 -1.11 -8.85 19.54
C VAL A 6 -1.89 -7.55 19.31
N LEU A 7 -2.76 -7.17 20.26
CA LEU A 7 -3.54 -5.93 20.16
C LEU A 7 -2.61 -4.71 20.20
N ILE A 8 -1.62 -4.70 21.09
CA ILE A 8 -0.64 -3.62 21.19
C ILE A 8 0.14 -3.51 19.88
N SER A 9 0.71 -4.60 19.35
CA SER A 9 1.46 -4.55 18.07
C SER A 9 0.59 -4.08 16.90
N SER A 10 -0.66 -4.55 16.80
CA SER A 10 -1.58 -4.11 15.75
C SER A 10 -2.00 -2.65 15.91
N SER A 11 -2.21 -2.18 17.14
CA SER A 11 -2.54 -0.77 17.40
C SER A 11 -1.39 0.17 17.05
N VAL A 12 -0.15 -0.20 17.41
CA VAL A 12 1.04 0.58 17.08
C VAL A 12 1.22 0.64 15.56
N ALA A 13 1.10 -0.50 14.87
CA ALA A 13 1.16 -0.54 13.42
C ALA A 13 0.06 0.32 12.77
N PHE A 14 -1.17 0.25 13.27
CA PHE A 14 -2.28 1.07 12.80
C PHE A 14 -1.98 2.57 12.91
N VAL A 15 -1.49 3.01 14.09
CA VAL A 15 -1.12 4.41 14.31
C VAL A 15 -0.01 4.84 13.37
N ILE A 16 1.03 4.02 13.20
CA ILE A 16 2.14 4.33 12.27
C ILE A 16 1.63 4.54 10.85
N VAL A 17 0.79 3.63 10.35
CA VAL A 17 0.23 3.71 8.99
C VAL A 17 -0.65 4.94 8.83
N LEU A 18 -1.50 5.23 9.81
CA LEU A 18 -2.41 6.39 9.76
C LEU A 18 -1.64 7.71 9.80
N VAL A 19 -0.62 7.82 10.65
CA VAL A 19 0.25 9.00 10.69
C VAL A 19 1.02 9.14 9.37
N ALA A 20 1.57 8.05 8.84
CA ALA A 20 2.28 8.08 7.56
C ALA A 20 1.37 8.54 6.41
N ASP A 21 0.11 8.09 6.38
CA ASP A 21 -0.88 8.47 5.38
C ASP A 21 -1.24 9.95 5.47
N VAL A 22 -1.53 10.46 6.67
CA VAL A 22 -1.83 11.88 6.91
C VAL A 22 -0.65 12.78 6.52
N VAL A 23 0.57 12.41 6.93
CA VAL A 23 1.78 13.15 6.57
C VAL A 23 2.01 13.13 5.06
N TYR A 24 1.82 11.98 4.41
CA TYR A 24 1.96 11.83 2.97
C TYR A 24 1.00 12.74 2.21
N VAL A 25 -0.30 12.68 2.53
CA VAL A 25 -1.33 13.52 1.90
C VAL A 25 -1.05 15.01 2.16
N GLY A 26 -0.64 15.37 3.38
CA GLY A 26 -0.27 16.75 3.72
C GLY A 26 0.89 17.29 2.88
N LEU A 27 1.95 16.49 2.70
CA LEU A 27 3.11 16.86 1.89
C LEU A 27 2.74 17.01 0.41
N ILE A 28 1.94 16.08 -0.13
CA ILE A 28 1.51 16.13 -1.54
C ILE A 28 0.64 17.35 -1.80
N ASN A 29 -0.32 17.65 -0.92
CA ASN A 29 -1.18 18.82 -1.07
C ASN A 29 -0.37 20.14 -0.99
N ALA A 30 0.75 20.15 -0.26
CA ALA A 30 1.64 21.32 -0.15
C ALA A 30 2.52 21.53 -1.40
N GLN A 31 2.73 20.51 -2.24
CA GLN A 31 3.57 20.58 -3.44
C GLN A 31 2.87 21.21 -4.66
N GLY A 32 1.56 21.47 -4.57
CA GLY A 32 0.78 22.04 -5.68
C GLY A 32 0.41 21.02 -6.77
N PRO A 33 -0.23 21.47 -7.87
CA PRO A 33 -0.69 20.58 -8.94
C PRO A 33 0.47 19.86 -9.63
N SER A 34 0.36 18.53 -9.78
CA SER A 34 1.32 17.69 -10.50
C SER A 34 0.70 17.11 -11.77
N ALA A 35 1.53 16.81 -12.78
CA ALA A 35 1.08 16.16 -14.03
C ALA A 35 0.66 14.69 -13.84
N GLN A 36 0.97 14.10 -12.67
CA GLN A 36 0.63 12.72 -12.30
C GLN A 36 -0.16 12.70 -10.97
N PRO A 37 -1.39 13.26 -10.94
CA PRO A 37 -2.15 13.40 -9.70
C PRO A 37 -2.69 12.07 -9.15
N TYR A 38 -2.73 11.02 -9.97
CA TYR A 38 -3.33 9.73 -9.60
C TYR A 38 -2.39 8.84 -8.78
N ILE A 39 -1.07 8.94 -8.95
CA ILE A 39 -0.10 8.14 -8.17
C ILE A 39 -0.26 8.44 -6.68
N PRO A 40 -0.25 9.72 -6.22
CA PRO A 40 -0.40 9.99 -4.81
C PRO A 40 -1.76 9.60 -4.24
N ARG A 41 -2.83 9.78 -5.01
CA ARG A 41 -4.17 9.36 -4.60
C ARG A 41 -4.27 7.85 -4.42
N PHE A 42 -3.62 7.09 -5.30
CA PHE A 42 -3.56 5.63 -5.17
C PHE A 42 -2.76 5.19 -3.95
N VAL A 43 -1.59 5.79 -3.71
CA VAL A 43 -0.77 5.49 -2.53
C VAL A 43 -1.55 5.76 -1.24
N ALA A 44 -2.19 6.93 -1.14
CA ALA A 44 -3.02 7.27 0.03
C ALA A 44 -4.20 6.31 0.19
N GLY A 45 -4.92 6.02 -0.89
CA GLY A 45 -6.02 5.04 -0.87
C GLY A 45 -5.56 3.64 -0.45
N TYR A 46 -4.40 3.19 -0.91
CA TYR A 46 -3.83 1.90 -0.54
C TYR A 46 -3.47 1.85 0.95
N LEU A 47 -2.82 2.89 1.47
CA LEU A 47 -2.50 2.99 2.90
C LEU A 47 -3.76 3.02 3.78
N ALA A 48 -4.79 3.76 3.35
CA ALA A 48 -6.09 3.78 4.03
C ALA A 48 -6.74 2.40 4.06
N VAL A 49 -6.68 1.64 2.95
CA VAL A 49 -7.16 0.24 2.91
C VAL A 49 -6.36 -0.62 3.88
N MET A 50 -5.02 -0.54 3.89
CA MET A 50 -4.19 -1.32 4.82
C MET A 50 -4.48 -0.99 6.29
N ALA A 51 -4.68 0.30 6.61
CA ALA A 51 -5.10 0.73 7.94
C ALA A 51 -6.48 0.13 8.31
N ALA A 52 -7.44 0.14 7.38
CA ALA A 52 -8.74 -0.47 7.58
C ALA A 52 -8.65 -1.98 7.82
N LEU A 53 -7.82 -2.70 7.06
CA LEU A 53 -7.61 -4.15 7.29
C LEU A 53 -7.03 -4.43 8.69
N ILE A 54 -6.08 -3.61 9.15
CA ILE A 54 -5.54 -3.73 10.50
C ILE A 54 -6.62 -3.46 11.55
N ALA A 55 -7.41 -2.40 11.38
CA ALA A 55 -8.49 -2.03 12.28
C ALA A 55 -9.57 -3.13 12.38
N VAL A 56 -10.01 -3.66 11.23
CA VAL A 56 -10.99 -4.76 11.17
C VAL A 56 -10.43 -6.01 11.85
N ALA A 57 -9.14 -6.32 11.67
CA ALA A 57 -8.50 -7.45 12.32
C ALA A 57 -8.42 -7.31 13.86
N MET A 58 -8.57 -6.10 14.41
CA MET A 58 -8.61 -5.84 15.86
C MET A 58 -9.99 -6.04 16.48
N LEU A 59 -11.07 -6.05 15.69
CA LEU A 59 -12.44 -6.15 16.21
C LEU A 59 -12.67 -7.49 16.94
N PRO A 60 -13.22 -7.49 18.17
CA PRO A 60 -13.44 -8.69 18.96
C PRO A 60 -14.73 -9.44 18.55
N ARG A 61 -14.96 -9.66 17.24
CA ARG A 61 -16.09 -10.47 16.74
C ARG A 61 -15.68 -11.90 16.38
N GLN A 62 -16.50 -12.88 16.74
CA GLN A 62 -16.26 -14.30 16.45
C GLN A 62 -16.28 -14.61 14.95
N GLU A 63 -17.17 -13.97 14.19
CA GLU A 63 -17.25 -14.10 12.72
C GLU A 63 -15.96 -13.69 12.01
N ILE A 64 -15.16 -12.82 12.62
CA ILE A 64 -13.93 -12.28 12.04
C ILE A 64 -12.75 -13.23 12.29
N GLU A 65 -12.86 -14.22 13.18
CA GLU A 65 -11.74 -15.12 13.52
C GLU A 65 -11.18 -15.87 12.32
N THR A 66 -12.04 -16.31 11.40
CA THR A 66 -11.63 -17.03 10.19
C THR A 66 -10.85 -16.14 9.21
N ILE A 67 -11.19 -14.85 9.17
CA ILE A 67 -10.61 -13.88 8.21
C ILE A 67 -9.46 -13.04 8.80
N ARG A 68 -9.21 -13.11 10.12
CA ARG A 68 -8.09 -12.37 10.76
C ARG A 68 -6.73 -12.68 10.14
N VAL A 69 -6.48 -13.96 9.83
CA VAL A 69 -5.21 -14.41 9.23
C VAL A 69 -5.02 -13.80 7.84
N PRO A 70 -5.97 -13.91 6.89
CA PRO A 70 -5.83 -13.27 5.59
C PRO A 70 -5.74 -11.74 5.66
N LEU A 71 -6.53 -11.07 6.51
CA LEU A 71 -6.44 -9.61 6.66
C LEU A 71 -5.05 -9.15 7.11
N ARG A 72 -4.46 -9.84 8.09
CA ARG A 72 -3.13 -9.51 8.59
C ARG A 72 -2.02 -9.87 7.61
N ALA A 73 -2.17 -10.96 6.88
CA ALA A 73 -1.20 -11.34 5.85
C ALA A 73 -1.20 -10.33 4.69
N ALA A 74 -2.38 -9.89 4.23
CA ALA A 74 -2.53 -8.82 3.25
C ALA A 74 -1.88 -7.52 3.73
N ALA A 75 -2.22 -7.06 4.94
CA ALA A 75 -1.66 -5.85 5.51
C ALA A 75 -0.13 -5.92 5.71
N ALA A 76 0.39 -7.04 6.21
CA ALA A 76 1.83 -7.24 6.38
C ALA A 76 2.57 -7.17 5.05
N ALA A 77 2.14 -7.95 4.05
CA ALA A 77 2.79 -7.99 2.74
C ALA A 77 2.70 -6.63 2.04
N GLY A 78 1.51 -6.02 2.02
CA GLY A 78 1.29 -4.72 1.40
C GLY A 78 2.15 -3.62 2.01
N LEU A 79 2.24 -3.54 3.34
CA LEU A 79 3.06 -2.54 4.03
C LEU A 79 4.57 -2.78 3.86
N LEU A 80 5.02 -4.04 3.83
CA LEU A 80 6.43 -4.36 3.60
C LEU A 80 6.86 -4.01 2.17
N VAL A 81 6.07 -4.39 1.17
CA VAL A 81 6.37 -4.07 -0.24
C VAL A 81 6.27 -2.57 -0.47
N MET A 82 5.24 -1.90 0.06
CA MET A 82 5.14 -0.44 -0.01
C MET A 82 6.32 0.24 0.69
N GLY A 83 6.67 -0.20 1.89
CA GLY A 83 7.79 0.36 2.64
C GLY A 83 9.12 0.18 1.91
N PHE A 84 9.31 -0.94 1.21
CA PHE A 84 10.48 -1.20 0.37
C PHE A 84 10.50 -0.32 -0.88
N LEU A 85 9.37 -0.18 -1.58
CA LEU A 85 9.26 0.67 -2.78
C LEU A 85 9.37 2.16 -2.43
N ALA A 86 8.85 2.57 -1.27
CA ALA A 86 8.85 3.94 -0.77
C ALA A 86 10.07 4.24 0.12
N ALA A 87 11.21 3.58 -0.09
CA ALA A 87 12.38 3.62 0.80
C ALA A 87 12.90 5.05 1.15
N PHE A 88 12.51 6.08 0.40
CA PHE A 88 12.81 7.47 0.70
C PHE A 88 11.84 8.05 1.75
N THR A 89 12.33 8.22 2.99
CA THR A 89 11.71 8.87 4.17
C THR A 89 10.47 8.20 4.76
N ILE A 90 9.43 7.89 3.98
CA ILE A 90 8.16 7.34 4.49
C ILE A 90 8.20 5.80 4.53
N GLY A 91 9.13 5.18 3.81
CA GLY A 91 9.26 3.72 3.76
C GLY A 91 9.66 3.07 5.07
N LEU A 92 10.58 3.67 5.83
CA LEU A 92 11.07 3.14 7.11
C LEU A 92 9.95 2.88 8.15
N PRO A 93 9.08 3.87 8.45
CA PRO A 93 7.95 3.61 9.35
C PRO A 93 6.99 2.55 8.79
N LEU A 94 6.73 2.53 7.49
CA LEU A 94 5.88 1.51 6.86
C LEU A 94 6.45 0.09 6.99
N VAL A 95 7.77 -0.09 6.79
CA VAL A 95 8.45 -1.37 7.01
C VAL A 95 8.31 -1.80 8.47
N SER A 96 8.52 -0.88 9.42
CA SER A 96 8.35 -1.19 10.85
C SER A 96 6.92 -1.63 11.19
N ALA A 97 5.91 -0.98 10.61
CA ALA A 97 4.51 -1.38 10.75
C ALA A 97 4.26 -2.76 10.14
N GLY A 98 4.79 -3.04 8.94
CA GLY A 98 4.72 -4.35 8.29
C GLY A 98 5.33 -5.47 9.14
N ILE A 99 6.48 -5.23 9.77
CA ILE A 99 7.11 -6.18 10.71
C ILE A 99 6.20 -6.43 11.92
N LEU A 100 5.63 -5.39 12.53
CA LEU A 100 4.72 -5.52 13.67
C LEU A 100 3.47 -6.34 13.31
N VAL A 101 2.88 -6.11 12.13
CA VAL A 101 1.75 -6.90 11.64
C VAL A 101 2.17 -8.34 11.36
N THR A 102 3.39 -8.58 10.88
CA THR A 102 3.94 -9.94 10.67
C THR A 102 4.11 -10.69 11.99
N VAL A 103 4.59 -10.03 13.04
CA VAL A 103 4.66 -10.62 14.40
C VAL A 103 3.26 -10.95 14.91
N ALA A 104 2.30 -10.05 14.71
CA ALA A 104 0.90 -10.28 15.08
C ALA A 104 0.30 -11.46 14.31
N LEU A 105 0.59 -11.57 13.01
CA LEU A 105 0.19 -12.66 12.12
C LEU A 105 0.74 -14.00 12.61
N ASN A 106 2.05 -14.09 12.86
CA ASN A 106 2.71 -15.31 13.31
C ASN A 106 2.11 -15.86 14.62
N ARG A 107 1.73 -14.97 15.54
CA ARG A 107 1.04 -15.35 16.77
C ARG A 107 -0.39 -15.84 16.52
N THR A 108 -1.15 -15.17 15.64
CA THR A 108 -2.48 -15.67 15.23
C THR A 108 -2.43 -17.00 14.49
N VAL A 109 -1.39 -17.27 13.71
CA VAL A 109 -1.23 -18.56 12.99
C VAL A 109 -0.81 -19.68 13.94
N ARG A 110 -0.07 -19.38 15.02
CA ARG A 110 0.28 -20.38 16.05
C ARG A 110 -0.96 -20.86 16.82
N THR A 111 -1.93 -19.98 17.01
CA THR A 111 -3.20 -20.28 17.67
C THR A 111 -4.24 -20.89 16.70
N ALA A 112 -4.27 -20.45 15.45
CA ALA A 112 -5.10 -21.02 14.40
C ALA A 112 -4.44 -22.27 13.77
N ARG A 113 -4.77 -23.46 14.28
CA ARG A 113 -4.16 -24.74 13.85
C ARG A 113 -4.60 -25.24 12.45
N SER A 114 -5.35 -24.46 11.69
CA SER A 114 -5.98 -24.91 10.43
C SER A 114 -5.16 -24.52 9.18
N ARG A 115 -4.82 -25.52 8.34
CA ARG A 115 -4.22 -25.34 7.01
C ARG A 115 -4.96 -24.35 6.09
N PRO A 116 -6.31 -24.32 6.00
CA PRO A 116 -7.01 -23.39 5.11
C PRO A 116 -6.76 -21.91 5.46
N ALA A 117 -6.60 -21.56 6.75
CA ALA A 117 -6.32 -20.18 7.15
C ALA A 117 -4.95 -19.68 6.64
N ARG A 118 -3.96 -20.57 6.54
CA ARG A 118 -2.62 -20.23 6.01
C ARG A 118 -2.64 -19.99 4.50
N LEU A 119 -3.38 -20.84 3.77
CA LEU A 119 -3.59 -20.70 2.33
C LEU A 119 -4.34 -19.40 2.01
N GLY A 120 -5.40 -19.10 2.77
CA GLY A 120 -6.10 -17.81 2.68
C GLY A 120 -5.16 -16.63 2.96
N GLY A 121 -4.27 -16.76 3.95
CA GLY A 121 -3.20 -15.81 4.24
C GLY A 121 -2.29 -15.52 3.04
N LEU A 122 -1.76 -16.58 2.43
CA LEU A 122 -0.88 -16.45 1.26
C LEU A 122 -1.59 -15.82 0.06
N LEU A 123 -2.82 -16.26 -0.23
CA LEU A 123 -3.61 -15.70 -1.32
C LEU A 123 -3.92 -14.22 -1.09
N ALA A 124 -4.30 -13.84 0.14
CA ALA A 124 -4.57 -12.45 0.48
C ALA A 124 -3.30 -11.57 0.40
N ALA A 125 -2.15 -12.09 0.82
CA ALA A 125 -0.85 -11.42 0.68
C ALA A 125 -0.48 -11.23 -0.80
N ALA A 126 -0.59 -12.28 -1.61
CA ALA A 126 -0.30 -12.21 -3.05
C ALA A 126 -1.23 -11.22 -3.76
N LEU A 127 -2.53 -11.23 -3.42
CA LEU A 127 -3.52 -10.31 -3.97
C LEU A 127 -3.23 -8.86 -3.59
N ALA A 128 -2.85 -8.59 -2.34
CA ALA A 128 -2.47 -7.25 -1.89
C ALA A 128 -1.25 -6.69 -2.63
N VAL A 129 -0.27 -7.55 -2.93
CA VAL A 129 0.91 -7.19 -3.72
C VAL A 129 0.57 -7.01 -5.19
N ALA A 130 -0.23 -7.90 -5.76
CA ALA A 130 -0.68 -7.80 -7.16
C ALA A 130 -1.47 -6.51 -7.41
N LEU A 131 -2.40 -6.16 -6.52
CA LEU A 131 -3.14 -4.90 -6.58
C LEU A 131 -2.21 -3.68 -6.48
N LEU A 132 -1.16 -3.77 -5.66
CA LEU A 132 -0.19 -2.71 -5.52
C LEU A 132 0.57 -2.46 -6.82
N LEU A 133 1.14 -3.52 -7.38
CA LEU A 133 1.92 -3.45 -8.63
C LEU A 133 1.06 -3.00 -9.81
N ALA A 134 -0.14 -3.58 -9.94
CA ALA A 134 -1.08 -3.22 -11.00
C ALA A 134 -1.57 -1.78 -10.85
N GLY A 135 -1.82 -1.31 -9.63
CA GLY A 135 -2.25 0.06 -9.39
C GLY A 135 -1.16 1.08 -9.67
N PHE A 136 0.11 0.80 -9.33
CA PHE A 136 1.23 1.63 -9.74
C PHE A 136 1.37 1.70 -11.25
N GLU A 137 1.33 0.56 -11.93
CA GLU A 137 1.43 0.49 -13.40
C GLU A 137 0.31 1.28 -14.09
N LEU A 138 -0.93 1.17 -13.58
CA LEU A 138 -2.07 1.91 -14.11
C LEU A 138 -1.92 3.42 -13.87
N THR A 139 -1.64 3.83 -12.62
CA THR A 139 -1.56 5.25 -12.27
C THR A 139 -0.37 5.98 -12.88
N GLN A 140 0.71 5.27 -13.20
CA GLN A 140 1.85 5.80 -13.95
C GLN A 140 1.50 6.15 -15.40
N ARG A 141 0.49 5.51 -15.97
CA ARG A 141 0.05 5.74 -17.36
C ARG A 141 -1.10 6.75 -17.48
N LEU A 142 -1.74 7.10 -16.37
CA LEU A 142 -2.77 8.15 -16.32
C LEU A 142 -2.11 9.51 -16.11
N ILE A 143 -1.99 10.26 -17.20
CA ILE A 143 -1.33 11.56 -17.22
C ILE A 143 -2.34 12.64 -17.55
N ASP A 144 -2.44 13.65 -16.68
CA ASP A 144 -3.26 14.83 -16.91
C ASP A 144 -2.41 15.90 -17.58
N CYS A 145 -2.58 16.06 -18.89
CA CYS A 145 -1.85 17.06 -19.67
C CYS A 145 -2.45 18.47 -19.46
N PRO A 146 -1.62 19.50 -19.26
CA PRO A 146 -2.10 20.88 -19.26
C PRO A 146 -2.63 21.28 -20.64
N ALA A 147 -3.70 22.08 -20.68
CA ALA A 147 -4.36 22.50 -21.92
C ALA A 147 -3.45 23.31 -22.86
N THR A 148 -2.46 24.01 -22.28
CA THR A 148 -1.47 24.81 -23.02
C THR A 148 -0.08 24.58 -22.45
N GLY A 149 0.94 24.57 -23.32
CA GLY A 149 2.33 24.40 -22.93
C GLY A 149 2.85 22.99 -23.19
N GLN A 150 4.09 22.77 -22.76
CA GLN A 150 4.81 21.51 -22.92
C GLN A 150 5.29 21.01 -21.55
N THR A 151 5.00 19.76 -21.24
CA THR A 151 5.52 19.08 -20.04
C THR A 151 5.93 17.68 -20.42
N ALA A 152 7.14 17.29 -20.05
CA ALA A 152 7.65 15.94 -20.30
C ALA A 152 8.00 15.27 -18.98
N GLY A 153 7.96 13.94 -18.99
CA GLY A 153 8.40 13.13 -17.87
C GLY A 153 8.63 11.69 -18.30
N GLY A 154 8.96 10.85 -17.32
CA GLY A 154 9.15 9.44 -17.57
C GLY A 154 9.14 8.65 -16.28
N GLY A 155 9.05 7.34 -16.41
CA GLY A 155 9.11 6.40 -15.32
C GLY A 155 9.79 5.12 -15.74
N SER A 156 10.27 4.35 -14.77
CA SER A 156 10.94 3.08 -15.02
C SER A 156 9.98 1.93 -15.35
N GLY A 157 8.69 2.06 -15.04
CA GLY A 157 7.63 1.04 -15.26
C GLY A 157 7.96 -0.31 -14.62
N LEU A 158 7.25 -0.67 -13.54
CA LEU A 158 7.59 -1.86 -12.75
C LEU A 158 7.39 -3.18 -13.53
N VAL A 159 6.41 -3.22 -14.44
CA VAL A 159 6.04 -4.45 -15.17
C VAL A 159 6.31 -4.34 -16.65
N THR A 160 6.00 -3.19 -17.26
CA THR A 160 6.09 -3.02 -18.72
C THR A 160 7.39 -2.37 -19.20
N GLY A 161 8.28 -2.02 -18.28
CA GLY A 161 9.54 -1.34 -18.59
C GLY A 161 9.45 0.18 -18.68
N PRO A 162 10.61 0.84 -18.92
CA PRO A 162 10.72 2.29 -18.87
C PRO A 162 9.89 2.96 -19.96
N TYR A 163 9.29 4.09 -19.62
CA TYR A 163 8.48 4.87 -20.52
C TYR A 163 8.84 6.36 -20.38
N GLN A 164 8.78 7.06 -21.50
CA GLN A 164 8.81 8.51 -21.54
C GLN A 164 7.50 9.01 -22.10
N TRP A 165 7.10 10.21 -21.67
CA TRP A 165 5.89 10.84 -22.14
C TRP A 165 6.10 12.34 -22.26
N GLU A 166 5.44 12.92 -23.26
CA GLU A 166 5.38 14.35 -23.50
C GLU A 166 3.93 14.76 -23.63
N CYS A 167 3.55 15.84 -22.98
CA CYS A 167 2.28 16.51 -23.19
C CYS A 167 2.54 17.76 -24.02
N VAL A 168 1.90 17.87 -25.17
CA VAL A 168 1.93 19.05 -26.02
C VAL A 168 0.51 19.53 -26.25
N ASN A 169 0.17 20.72 -25.72
CA ASN A 169 -1.14 21.36 -25.89
C ASN A 169 -2.33 20.41 -25.61
N GLY A 170 -2.31 19.74 -24.45
CA GLY A 170 -3.37 18.83 -24.02
C GLY A 170 -3.33 17.41 -24.61
N ARG A 171 -2.33 17.07 -25.45
CA ARG A 171 -2.20 15.71 -26.01
C ARG A 171 -1.01 14.96 -25.41
N PRO A 172 -1.22 13.76 -24.82
CA PRO A 172 -0.13 12.89 -24.39
C PRO A 172 0.46 12.13 -25.59
N ILE A 173 1.79 12.13 -25.67
CA ILE A 173 2.60 11.37 -26.63
C ILE A 173 3.49 10.46 -25.79
N PHE A 174 3.42 9.14 -26.01
CA PHE A 174 4.23 8.16 -25.29
C PHE A 174 5.37 7.67 -26.17
N HIS A 175 6.57 7.60 -25.59
CA HIS A 175 7.76 7.05 -26.21
C HIS A 175 8.18 5.79 -25.44
N SER A 176 8.25 4.67 -26.15
CA SER A 176 8.93 3.46 -25.66
C SER A 176 10.43 3.64 -25.84
N VAL A 177 11.21 3.44 -24.78
CA VAL A 177 12.68 3.46 -24.82
C VAL A 177 13.21 2.06 -25.09
#